data_AF-A0A2P1G4I7-F1
#
_entry.id   AF-A0A2P1G4I7-F1
#
_cell.length_a   1.000
_cell.length_b   1.000
_cell.length_c   1.000
_cell.angle_alpha   90.00
_cell.angle_beta   90.00
_cell.angle_gamma   90.00
#
_symmetry.space_group_name_H-M   'P 1'
#
loop_
_entity.id
_entity.type
_entity.pdbx_description
1 polymer ?
#
loop_
_entity_poly.entity_id
_entity_poly.type
_entity_poly.pdbx_seq_one_letter_code
_entity_poly.pdbx_strand_id
1 'polypeptide(L)' 'MKKYEYDFVTVKTTGLWYDDYQEIIKKHGEEGWRYVDSIDKSRDFVDANPRLELVFERELEE' A
#
# COMPACT_ATOMS: atom_id res chain seq x y z
N MET A 1 -23.38 -10.39 4.09
CA MET A 1 -22.62 -9.33 3.41
C MET A 1 -21.18 -9.55 3.81
N LYS A 2 -20.26 -9.72 2.86
CA LYS A 2 -18.86 -9.98 3.19
C LYS A 2 -18.27 -8.77 3.93
N LYS A 3 -17.48 -9.02 4.96
CA LYS A 3 -16.75 -8.00 5.73
C LYS A 3 -15.28 -8.08 5.36
N TYR A 4 -14.65 -6.92 5.29
CA TYR A 4 -13.25 -6.79 4.95
C TYR A 4 -12.55 -5.93 5.99
N GLU A 5 -11.33 -6.31 6.34
CA GLU A 5 -10.37 -5.41 6.96
C GLU A 5 -9.45 -4.83 5.90
N TYR A 6 -8.89 -3.63 6.17
CA TYR A 6 -8.04 -2.90 5.25
C TYR A 6 -6.71 -2.58 5.92
N ASP A 7 -5.63 -2.64 5.14
CA ASP A 7 -4.30 -2.20 5.54
C ASP A 7 -3.72 -1.21 4.52
N PHE A 8 -2.89 -0.29 5.00
CA PHE A 8 -2.39 0.85 4.24
C PHE A 8 -0.87 0.94 4.38
N VAL A 9 -0.15 0.76 3.27
CA VAL A 9 1.32 0.76 3.26
C VAL A 9 1.83 1.96 2.49
N THR A 10 2.47 2.90 3.20
CA THR A 10 3.13 4.04 2.57
C THR A 10 4.43 3.61 1.89
N VAL A 11 4.58 3.92 0.61
CA VAL A 11 5.77 3.65 -0.20
C VAL A 11 6.40 4.93 -0.73
N LYS A 12 7.73 4.98 -0.74
CA LYS A 12 8.52 6.07 -1.34
C LYS A 12 8.71 5.78 -2.82
N THR A 13 8.26 6.71 -3.67
CA THR A 13 8.25 6.50 -5.12
C THR A 13 9.47 7.07 -5.83
N THR A 14 10.26 7.90 -5.15
CA THR A 14 11.46 8.54 -5.73
C THR A 14 12.59 8.67 -4.70
N GLY A 15 13.74 9.14 -5.16
CA GLY A 15 14.94 9.37 -4.35
C GLY A 15 15.94 8.22 -4.40
N LEU A 16 17.02 8.34 -3.62
CA LEU A 16 18.08 7.31 -3.49
C LEU A 16 17.60 6.03 -2.80
N TRP A 17 16.42 6.06 -2.19
CA TRP A 17 15.83 4.98 -1.38
C TRP A 17 14.36 4.79 -1.77
N TYR A 18 14.11 4.48 -3.05
CA TYR A 18 12.76 4.14 -3.52
C TYR A 18 12.38 2.73 -3.05
N ASP A 19 11.10 2.54 -2.76
CA ASP A 19 10.56 1.24 -2.39
C ASP A 19 10.11 0.48 -3.65
N ASP A 20 10.43 -0.81 -3.73
CA ASP A 20 9.87 -1.70 -4.76
C ASP A 20 8.44 -2.10 -4.36
N TYR A 21 7.46 -1.36 -4.87
CA TYR A 21 6.06 -1.62 -4.58
C TYR A 21 5.61 -3.02 -5.08
N GLN A 22 6.26 -3.60 -6.09
CA GLN A 22 5.90 -4.96 -6.54
C GLN A 22 6.33 -5.99 -5.49
N GLU A 23 7.50 -5.82 -4.90
CA GLU A 23 7.96 -6.69 -3.81
C GLU A 23 7.07 -6.55 -2.57
N ILE A 24 6.66 -5.33 -2.23
CA ILE A 24 5.73 -5.07 -1.12
C ILE A 24 4.38 -5.74 -1.36
N ILE A 25 3.78 -5.55 -2.54
CA ILE A 25 2.51 -6.19 -2.91
C ILE A 25 2.62 -7.71 -2.82
N LYS A 26 3.73 -8.27 -3.30
CA LYS A 26 3.95 -9.73 -3.26
C LYS A 26 4.02 -10.24 -1.82
N LYS A 27 4.81 -9.60 -0.94
CA LYS A 27 4.93 -10.00 0.47
C LYS A 27 3.60 -9.91 1.20
N HIS A 28 2.86 -8.82 1.04
CA HIS A 28 1.50 -8.68 1.60
C HIS A 28 0.56 -9.77 1.06
N GLY A 29 0.67 -10.10 -0.23
CA GLY A 29 -0.04 -11.21 -0.85
C GLY A 29 0.23 -12.56 -0.19
N GLU A 30 1.49 -12.83 0.16
CA GLU A 30 1.92 -14.05 0.87
C GLU A 30 1.35 -14.12 2.30
N GLU A 31 1.02 -12.97 2.91
CA GLU A 31 0.35 -12.85 4.21
C GLU A 31 -1.19 -12.91 4.14
N GLY A 32 -1.75 -13.13 2.94
CA GLY A 32 -3.18 -13.28 2.72
C GLY A 32 -3.92 -11.97 2.42
N TRP A 33 -3.20 -10.89 2.14
CA TRP A 33 -3.79 -9.61 1.75
C TRP A 33 -3.96 -9.50 0.23
N ARG A 34 -5.04 -8.85 -0.20
CA ARG A 34 -5.29 -8.53 -1.60
C ARG A 34 -5.03 -7.05 -1.85
N TYR A 35 -4.11 -6.74 -2.76
CA TYR A 35 -3.94 -5.37 -3.25
C TYR A 35 -5.20 -4.92 -4.01
N VAL A 36 -5.69 -3.70 -3.73
CA VAL A 36 -6.92 -3.18 -4.34
C VAL A 36 -6.76 -1.83 -5.01
N ASP A 37 -5.98 -0.91 -4.45
CA ASP A 37 -5.80 0.42 -5.01
C ASP A 37 -4.55 1.11 -4.47
N SER A 38 -4.23 2.28 -5.01
CA SER A 38 -3.19 3.17 -4.51
C SER A 38 -3.71 4.60 -4.36
N ILE A 39 -3.38 5.24 -3.25
CA ILE A 39 -3.72 6.65 -2.99
C ILE A 39 -2.47 7.50 -3.19
N ASP A 40 -2.55 8.48 -4.09
CA ASP A 40 -1.51 9.49 -4.27
C ASP A 40 -1.51 10.47 -3.08
N LYS A 41 -0.44 10.41 -2.27
CA LYS A 41 -0.21 11.27 -1.10
C LYS A 41 0.83 12.35 -1.38
N SER A 42 1.21 12.57 -2.63
CA SER A 42 2.24 13.55 -3.02
C SER A 42 1.94 14.99 -2.59
N ARG A 43 0.67 15.34 -2.36
CA ARG A 43 0.25 16.68 -1.93
C ARG A 43 0.26 16.89 -0.42
N ASP A 44 0.32 15.82 0.38
CA ASP A 44 0.25 15.89 1.84
C ASP A 44 1.62 16.10 2.51
N PHE A 45 2.72 16.00 1.74
CA PHE A 45 4.09 16.13 2.24
C PHE A 45 4.82 17.30 1.59
N VAL A 46 5.48 18.14 2.41
CA VAL A 46 6.27 19.31 1.98
C VAL A 46 7.67 18.92 1.48
N ASP A 47 8.10 17.67 1.72
CA ASP A 47 9.37 17.15 1.21
C ASP A 47 9.25 16.57 -0.19
N ALA A 48 10.30 16.73 -1.00
CA ALA A 48 10.38 16.41 -2.43
C ALA A 48 10.27 14.91 -2.80
N ASN A 49 9.82 14.05 -1.88
CA ASN A 49 9.68 12.62 -2.10
C ASN A 49 8.19 12.27 -2.19
N PRO A 50 7.62 12.05 -3.40
CA PRO A 50 6.25 11.65 -3.53
C PRO A 50 6.05 10.30 -2.86
N ARG A 51 4.96 10.18 -2.12
CA ARG A 51 4.56 8.94 -1.46
C ARG A 51 3.26 8.45 -2.07
N LEU A 52 3.19 7.15 -2.31
CA LEU A 52 1.95 6.44 -2.59
C LEU A 52 1.58 5.65 -1.34
N GLU A 53 0.29 5.45 -1.13
CA GLU A 53 -0.21 4.52 -0.13
C GLU A 53 -0.86 3.36 -0.87
N LEU A 54 -0.29 2.17 -0.73
CA LEU A 54 -0.87 0.94 -1.27
C LEU A 54 -1.96 0.48 -0.32
N VAL A 55 -3.14 0.23 -0.86
CA VAL A 55 -4.32 -0.22 -0.12
C VAL A 55 -4.48 -1.72 -0.34
N PHE A 56 -4.60 -2.42 0.77
CA PHE A 56 -4.84 -3.85 0.81
C PHE A 56 -6.12 -4.16 1.56
N GLU A 57 -6.74 -5.29 1.24
CA GLU A 57 -7.87 -5.81 2.00
C GLU A 57 -7.75 -7.31 2.25
N ARG A 58 -8.43 -7.79 3.28
CA ARG A 58 -8.59 -9.21 3.58
C ARG A 58 -10.00 -9.49 4.04
N GLU A 59 -10.60 -10.58 3.58
CA GLU A 59 -11.94 -11.00 4.01
C GLU A 59 -11.86 -11.49 5.46
N LEU A 60 -12.74 -10.99 6.32
CA LEU A 60 -12.85 -11.45 7.70
C LEU A 60 -13.63 -12.77 7.71
N GLU A 61 -13.03 -13.84 8.24
CA GLU A 61 -13.77 -15.06 8.55
C GLU A 61 -14.76 -14.76 9.67
N GLU A 62 -16.06 -14.96 9.41
CA GLU A 62 -17.16 -14.79 10.39
C GLU A 62 -17.16 -15.87 11.47
#